data_AF-A0A9E3SP00-F1
#
_entry.id   AF-A0A9E3SP00-F1
#
_cell.length_a   1.000
_cell.length_b   1.000
_cell.length_c   1.000
_cell.angle_alpha   90.00
_cell.angle_beta   90.00
_cell.angle_gamma   90.00
#
_symmetry.space_group_name_H-M   'P 1'
#
loop_
_entity.id
_entity.type
_entity.pdbx_description
1 polymer ?
#
loop_
_entity_poly.entity_id
_entity_poly.type
_entity_poly.pdbx_seq_one_letter_code
_entity_poly.pdbx_strand_id
1 'polypeptide(L)' 'MDSILHIKDNLISRIKSSNDLDFLKALQTIFDSSEQELYKLTPEQEKSIELGRQDILSGNFRTHEQVMKETKEWLEKL' A
#
# COMPACT_ATOMS: atom_id res chain seq x y z
N MET A 1 -5.57 23.56 29.17
CA MET A 1 -4.57 23.65 28.09
C MET A 1 -4.39 22.25 27.56
N ASP A 2 -4.68 22.02 26.28
CA ASP A 2 -4.62 20.68 25.70
C ASP A 2 -3.19 20.13 25.73
N SER A 3 -2.97 19.08 26.54
CA SER A 3 -1.67 18.41 26.67
C SER A 3 -1.11 17.96 25.32
N ILE A 4 -1.98 17.69 24.34
CA ILE A 4 -1.61 17.35 22.96
C ILE A 4 -0.92 18.50 22.25
N LEU A 5 -1.42 19.74 22.38
CA LEU A 5 -0.81 20.92 21.76
C LEU A 5 0.58 21.15 22.34
N HIS A 6 0.71 21.05 23.66
CA HIS A 6 2.01 21.20 24.33
C HIS A 6 3.03 20.14 23.88
N ILE A 7 2.61 18.89 23.70
CA ILE A 7 3.49 17.83 23.20
C ILE A 7 3.92 18.10 21.75
N LYS A 8 2.99 18.54 20.89
CA LYS A 8 3.30 18.89 19.50
C LYS A 8 4.29 20.05 19.40
N ASP A 9 4.06 21.11 20.17
CA ASP A 9 4.93 22.29 20.16
C ASP A 9 6.35 21.96 20.64
N ASN A 10 6.47 21.08 21.65
CA ASN A 10 7.76 20.60 22.12
C ASN A 10 8.51 19.79 21.05
N LEU A 11 7.83 18.86 20.38
CA LEU A 11 8.39 18.05 19.29
C LEU A 11 8.86 18.93 18.13
N ILE A 12 8.02 19.87 17.68
CA ILE A 12 8.37 20.81 16.60
C ILE A 12 9.62 21.61 16.97
N SER A 13 9.66 22.12 18.21
CA SER A 13 10.80 22.89 18.71
C SER A 13 12.10 22.07 18.70
N ARG A 14 12.03 20.80 19.12
CA ARG A 14 13.18 19.90 19.18
C ARG A 14 13.67 19.45 17.80
N ILE A 15 12.76 19.29 16.84
CA ILE A 15 13.11 19.01 15.44
C ILE A 15 13.82 20.22 14.83
N LYS A 16 13.27 21.43 15.02
CA LYS A 16 13.83 22.67 14.48
C LYS A 16 15.22 23.01 15.01
N SER A 17 15.53 22.61 16.25
CA SER A 17 16.82 22.88 16.87
C SER A 17 17.87 21.79 16.64
N SER A 18 17.49 20.63 16.09
CA SER A 18 18.42 19.52 15.85
C SER A 18 19.19 19.69 14.55
N ASN A 19 20.51 19.48 14.62
CA ASN A 19 21.39 19.31 13.45
C ASN A 19 21.92 17.87 13.34
N ASP A 20 21.45 16.97 14.20
CA ASP A 20 21.85 15.56 14.20
C ASP A 20 21.03 14.79 13.15
N LEU A 21 21.70 14.43 12.05
CA LEU A 21 21.09 13.75 10.92
C LEU A 21 20.59 12.35 11.28
N ASP A 22 21.32 11.61 12.10
CA ASP A 22 20.95 10.23 12.45
C ASP A 22 19.75 10.21 13.38
N PHE A 23 19.68 11.16 14.31
CA PHE A 23 18.50 11.40 15.13
C PHE A 23 17.28 11.76 14.28
N LEU A 24 17.42 12.70 13.34
CA LEU A 24 16.32 13.13 12.47
C LEU A 24 15.82 11.99 11.56
N LYS A 25 16.73 11.16 11.02
CA LYS A 25 16.37 9.98 10.24
C LYS A 25 15.58 8.96 11.06
N ALA A 26 16.04 8.65 12.27
CA ALA A 26 15.33 7.71 13.15
C ALA A 26 13.92 8.23 13.47
N LEU A 27 13.79 9.54 13.72
CA LEU A 27 12.51 10.18 14.02
C LEU A 27 11.56 10.18 12.82
N GLN A 28 12.08 10.42 11.60
CA GLN A 28 11.34 10.28 10.35
C GLN A 28 10.82 8.85 10.17
N THR A 29 11.69 7.84 10.33
CA THR A 29 11.29 6.43 10.20
C THR A 29 10.17 6.05 11.19
N ILE A 30 10.24 6.55 12.44
CA ILE A 30 9.18 6.30 13.43
C ILE A 30 7.85 6.90 12.95
N PHE A 31 7.85 8.15 12.46
CA PHE A 31 6.63 8.76 11.96
C PHE A 31 6.06 8.03 10.75
N ASP A 32 6.90 7.71 9.77
CA ASP A 32 6.52 6.96 8.57
C ASP A 32 5.96 5.57 8.92
N SER A 33 6.49 4.90 9.95
CA SER A 33 5.97 3.62 10.44
C SER A 33 4.67 3.73 11.25
N SER A 34 4.44 4.90 11.86
CA SER A 34 3.27 5.18 12.68
C SER A 34 2.07 5.66 11.85
N GLU A 35 2.32 6.15 10.64
CA GLU A 35 1.29 6.28 9.61
C GLU A 35 0.81 4.87 9.27
N GLN A 36 -0.26 4.45 9.95
CA GLN A 36 -1.02 3.29 9.51
C GLN A 36 -1.44 3.57 8.07
N GLU A 37 -0.90 2.81 7.11
CA GLU A 37 -1.42 2.75 5.76
C GLU A 37 -2.95 2.67 5.86
N LEU A 38 -3.62 3.75 5.46
CA LEU A 38 -5.07 3.93 5.62
C LEU A 38 -5.87 2.80 4.95
N TYR A 39 -5.22 2.00 4.10
CA TYR A 39 -5.76 0.84 3.42
C TYR A 39 -4.72 -0.29 3.36
N LYS A 40 -4.45 -0.93 4.51
CA LYS A 40 -3.76 -2.22 4.48
C LYS A 40 -4.65 -3.26 3.81
N LEU A 41 -4.07 -3.95 2.83
CA LEU A 41 -4.70 -5.12 2.25
C LEU A 41 -4.85 -6.19 3.33
N THR A 42 -5.94 -6.96 3.29
CA THR A 42 -6.02 -8.16 4.11
C THR A 42 -5.02 -9.20 3.59
N PRO A 43 -4.56 -10.15 4.42
CA PRO A 43 -3.70 -11.23 3.96
C PRO A 43 -4.25 -11.99 2.74
N GLU A 44 -5.58 -12.12 2.65
CA GLU A 44 -6.25 -12.75 1.51
C GLU A 44 -6.14 -11.91 0.24
N GLN A 45 -6.25 -10.58 0.35
CA GLN A 45 -6.10 -9.66 -0.77
C GLN A 45 -4.65 -9.65 -1.28
N GLU A 46 -3.67 -9.60 -0.38
CA GLU A 46 -2.26 -9.72 -0.75
C GLU A 46 -1.98 -11.02 -1.47
N LYS A 47 -2.47 -12.14 -0.93
CA LYS A 47 -2.33 -13.46 -1.54
C LYS A 47 -2.98 -13.53 -2.92
N SER A 48 -4.17 -12.94 -3.09
CA SER A 48 -4.88 -12.90 -4.36
C SER A 48 -4.11 -12.14 -5.44
N ILE A 49 -3.55 -10.98 -5.08
CA ILE A 49 -2.71 -10.19 -5.99
C ILE A 49 -1.46 -10.96 -6.39
N GLU A 50 -0.80 -11.62 -5.45
CA GLU A 50 0.42 -12.39 -5.74
C GLU A 50 0.13 -13.59 -6.66
N LEU A 51 -0.97 -14.31 -6.42
CA LEU A 51 -1.41 -15.38 -7.34
C LEU A 51 -1.66 -14.83 -8.75
N GLY A 52 -2.36 -13.70 -8.88
CA GLY A 52 -2.59 -13.07 -10.18
C GLY A 52 -1.29 -12.68 -10.90
N ARG A 53 -0.28 -12.18 -10.17
CA ARG A 53 1.04 -11.89 -10.74
C ARG A 53 1.75 -13.15 -11.24
N GLN A 54 1.68 -14.23 -10.47
CA GLN A 54 2.25 -15.52 -10.86
C GLN A 54 1.56 -16.10 -12.10
N ASP A 55 0.23 -15.96 -12.20
CA ASP A 55 -0.52 -16.39 -13.38
C ASP A 55 -0.12 -15.61 -14.63
N ILE A 56 0.07 -14.30 -14.53
CA ILE A 56 0.57 -13.49 -15.66
C ILE A 56 1.96 -13.97 -16.09
N LEU A 57 2.89 -14.15 -15.14
CA LEU A 57 4.26 -14.60 -15.42
C LEU A 57 4.29 -16.01 -16.04
N SER A 58 3.38 -16.88 -15.61
CA SER A 58 3.27 -18.26 -16.10
C SER A 58 2.49 -18.37 -17.42
N GLY A 59 1.98 -17.26 -17.96
CA GLY A 59 1.14 -17.24 -19.16
C GLY A 59 -0.30 -17.74 -18.93
N ASN A 60 -0.71 -17.93 -17.67
CA ASN A 60 -2.04 -18.35 -17.27
C ASN A 60 -3.04 -17.18 -17.23
N PHE A 61 -3.09 -16.39 -18.29
CA PHE A 61 -4.06 -15.30 -18.43
C PHE A 61 -4.83 -15.40 -19.74
N ARG A 62 -5.86 -14.58 -19.87
CA ARG A 62 -6.60 -14.36 -21.11
C ARG A 62 -6.66 -12.87 -21.39
N THR A 63 -6.47 -12.48 -22.63
CA THR A 63 -6.70 -11.09 -23.06
C THR A 63 -8.19 -10.81 -23.12
N HIS A 64 -8.53 -9.53 -23.12
CA HIS A 64 -9.92 -9.11 -23.30
C HIS A 64 -10.51 -9.68 -24.60
N GLU A 65 -9.79 -9.67 -25.73
CA GLU A 65 -10.33 -10.21 -26.98
C GLU A 65 -10.60 -11.71 -26.90
N GLN A 66 -9.73 -12.47 -26.23
CA GLN A 66 -9.90 -13.91 -26.04
C GLN A 66 -11.17 -14.20 -25.23
N VAL A 67 -11.35 -13.51 -24.10
CA VAL A 67 -12.54 -13.68 -23.25
C VAL A 67 -13.83 -13.30 -24.00
N MET A 68 -13.82 -12.18 -24.72
CA MET A 68 -15.01 -11.73 -25.47
C MET A 68 -15.37 -12.72 -26.59
N LYS A 69 -14.38 -13.27 -27.28
CA LYS A 69 -14.59 -14.29 -28.30
C LYS A 69 -15.18 -15.58 -27.70
N GLU A 70 -14.55 -16.12 -26.67
CA GLU A 70 -15.02 -17.33 -25.97
C GLU A 70 -16.46 -17.17 -25.44
N THR A 71 -16.77 -15.98 -24.90
CA THR A 71 -18.10 -15.67 -24.37
C THR A 71 -19.15 -15.63 -25.48
N LYS A 72 -18.83 -15.00 -26.63
CA LYS A 72 -19.73 -14.96 -27.79
C LYS A 72 -19.97 -16.37 -28.35
N GLU A 73 -18.92 -17.16 -28.50
CA GLU A 73 -19.02 -18.56 -28.96
C GLU A 73 -19.85 -19.42 -27.99
N TRP A 74 -19.78 -19.17 -26.69
CA TRP A 74 -20.62 -19.84 -25.70
C TRP A 74 -22.10 -19.47 -25.85
N LEU A 75 -22.40 -18.18 -26.05
CA LEU A 75 -23.77 -17.70 -26.25
C LEU A 75 -24.42 -18.24 -27.53
N GLU A 76 -23.64 -18.47 -28.59
CA GLU A 76 -24.13 -19.05 -29.84
C GLU A 76 -24.39 -20.56 -29.77
N LYS A 77 -23.90 -21.25 -28.73
CA LYS A 77 -24.12 -22.68 -28.47
C LYS A 77 -25.30 -22.95 -27.53
N LEU A 78 -25.93 -21.90 -27.01
CA LEU A 78 -27.20 -21.94 -26.25
C LEU A 78 -28.39 -21.92 -27.21
#